data_AF-A0A7X2H4G7-F1
#
_entry.id   AF-A0A7X2H4G7-F1
#
_cell.length_a   1.000
_cell.length_b   1.000
_cell.length_c   1.000
_cell.angle_alpha   90.00
_cell.angle_beta   90.00
_cell.angle_gamma   90.00
#
_symmetry.space_group_name_H-M   'P 1'
#
loop_
_entity.id
_entity.type
_entity.pdbx_description
1 polymer ?
#
loop_
_entity_poly.entity_id
_entity_poly.type
_entity_poly.pdbx_seq_one_letter_code
_entity_poly.pdbx_strand_id
1 'polypeptide(L)'
;MNSRTSRTQMLYTLGFLFFLISAFAAFFTGVKVGADKTEAKYEQLNNTAKPTEFSGSYQQQDLVTFYHNVFLPYREFKRNWNTEVDKLTRSTDARENEATLKNLSILADKQYKKVNQNSLFTNSPLLYQSQLNILKSLTLFSQASSKISASAGGAETAKALNKDSFTASAVQFGLLAQKNYYDSMLKWGSKSNNKIPAEVGNLQTLSFIKWKKMPLLEKNASIANMMLNHRVYASYDPQDLTAKVDDMIYSGVANSLKLTDIQSSVSLLVSTGAVQEQDFIKWREQYYSKEIVPQVPFFYE
;
A
#
# COMPACT_ATOMS: atom_id res chain seq x y z
N MET A 1 31.69 -14.46 50.85
CA MET A 1 31.15 -14.99 49.58
C MET A 1 29.86 -15.76 49.92
N ASN A 2 28.70 -15.08 49.97
CA ASN A 2 27.45 -15.67 50.43
C ASN A 2 26.48 -15.84 49.25
N SER A 3 26.57 -16.97 48.55
CA SER A 3 25.58 -17.40 47.56
C SER A 3 24.37 -18.03 48.26
N ARG A 4 23.54 -17.19 48.87
CA ARG A 4 22.14 -17.51 49.17
C ARG A 4 21.29 -16.44 48.51
N THR A 5 21.09 -16.58 47.20
CA THR A 5 19.95 -15.93 46.55
C THR A 5 18.70 -16.44 47.25
N SER A 6 18.17 -15.62 48.14
CA SER A 6 17.07 -15.95 49.03
C SER A 6 15.90 -16.45 48.18
N ARG A 7 15.26 -17.55 48.57
CA ARG A 7 14.05 -18.08 47.90
C ARG A 7 13.01 -16.97 47.63
N THR A 8 13.00 -15.95 48.47
CA THR A 8 12.18 -14.74 48.32
C THR A 8 12.55 -13.89 47.10
N GLN A 9 13.84 -13.71 46.76
CA GLN A 9 14.27 -13.01 45.55
C GLN A 9 13.86 -13.76 44.29
N MET A 10 13.97 -15.10 44.29
CA MET A 10 13.51 -15.93 43.17
C MET A 10 11.99 -15.77 42.95
N LEU A 11 11.22 -15.72 44.04
CA LEU A 11 9.77 -15.50 43.99
C LEU A 11 9.41 -14.11 43.41
N TYR A 12 10.14 -13.07 43.80
CA TYR A 12 9.94 -11.71 43.26
C TYR A 12 10.27 -11.63 41.77
N THR A 13 11.38 -12.23 41.32
CA THR A 13 11.75 -12.24 39.90
C THR A 13 10.73 -13.03 39.07
N LEU A 14 10.23 -14.16 39.58
CA LEU A 14 9.21 -14.95 38.91
C LEU A 14 7.86 -14.20 38.81
N GLY A 15 7.46 -13.54 39.91
CA GLY A 15 6.26 -12.71 39.94
C GLY A 15 6.34 -11.51 38.98
N PHE A 16 7.51 -10.85 38.92
CA PHE A 16 7.76 -9.76 37.98
C PHE A 16 7.71 -10.24 36.53
N LEU A 17 8.34 -11.38 36.22
CA LEU A 17 8.31 -11.96 34.87
C LEU A 17 6.89 -12.34 34.45
N PHE A 18 6.12 -12.93 35.37
CA PHE A 18 4.71 -13.26 35.14
C PHE A 18 3.89 -12.01 34.87
N PHE A 19 4.04 -10.96 35.68
CA PHE A 19 3.34 -9.68 35.48
C PHE A 19 3.71 -9.03 34.15
N LEU A 20 4.99 -9.12 33.74
CA LEU A 20 5.46 -8.60 32.46
C LEU A 20 4.81 -9.36 31.29
N ILE A 21 4.76 -10.69 31.35
CA ILE A 21 4.10 -11.53 30.33
C ILE A 21 2.59 -11.22 30.28
N SER A 22 1.93 -11.09 31.43
CA SER A 22 0.51 -10.70 31.51
C SER A 22 0.26 -9.29 30.97
N ALA A 23 1.15 -8.34 31.23
CA ALA A 23 1.06 -6.99 30.69
C ALA A 23 1.23 -6.96 29.16
N PHE A 24 2.18 -7.74 28.61
CA PHE A 24 2.32 -7.90 27.17
C PHE A 24 1.11 -8.61 26.55
N ALA A 25 0.61 -9.68 27.17
CA ALA A 25 -0.60 -10.36 26.71
C ALA A 25 -1.80 -9.42 26.72
N ALA A 26 -2.03 -8.68 27.81
CA ALA A 26 -3.09 -7.68 27.91
C ALA A 26 -2.90 -6.51 26.93
N PHE A 27 -1.66 -6.09 26.67
CA PHE A 27 -1.35 -5.09 25.65
C PHE A 27 -1.66 -5.60 24.24
N PHE A 28 -1.23 -6.80 23.86
CA PHE A 28 -1.54 -7.40 22.57
C PHE A 28 -3.04 -7.69 22.41
N THR A 29 -3.72 -8.15 23.47
CA THR A 29 -5.17 -8.29 23.51
C THR A 29 -5.86 -6.94 23.43
N GLY A 30 -5.35 -5.89 24.09
CA GLY A 30 -5.88 -4.53 24.03
C GLY A 30 -5.68 -3.88 22.66
N VAL A 31 -4.55 -4.14 21.99
CA VAL A 31 -4.28 -3.72 20.61
C VAL A 31 -5.18 -4.47 19.64
N LYS A 32 -5.35 -5.79 19.82
CA LYS A 32 -6.28 -6.60 19.04
C LYS A 32 -7.72 -6.11 19.25
N VAL A 33 -8.16 -5.89 20.49
CA VAL A 33 -9.49 -5.35 20.83
C VAL A 33 -9.66 -3.90 20.35
N GLY A 34 -8.59 -3.10 20.31
CA GLY A 34 -8.59 -1.75 19.76
C GLY A 34 -8.76 -1.78 18.24
N ALA A 35 -7.98 -2.61 17.55
CA ALA A 35 -8.14 -2.88 16.13
C ALA A 35 -9.53 -3.46 15.83
N ASP A 36 -10.01 -4.43 16.62
CA ASP A 36 -11.32 -5.06 16.54
C ASP A 36 -12.45 -4.09 16.88
N LYS A 37 -12.26 -3.09 17.76
CA LYS A 37 -13.25 -2.03 18.02
C LYS A 37 -13.29 -1.01 16.90
N THR A 38 -12.14 -0.72 16.30
CA THR A 38 -12.07 0.13 15.11
C THR A 38 -12.73 -0.61 13.95
N GLU A 39 -12.41 -1.90 13.77
CA GLU A 39 -13.04 -2.81 12.83
C GLU A 39 -14.53 -2.97 13.13
N ALA A 40 -14.97 -3.12 14.38
CA ALA A 40 -16.38 -3.21 14.79
C ALA A 40 -17.16 -1.92 14.49
N LYS A 41 -16.52 -0.75 14.62
CA LYS A 41 -17.10 0.53 14.17
C LYS A 41 -17.27 0.57 12.65
N TYR A 42 -16.41 -0.12 11.89
CA TYR A 42 -16.54 -0.34 10.44
C TYR A 42 -17.40 -1.57 10.07
N GLU A 43 -17.58 -2.56 10.97
CA GLU A 43 -18.48 -3.70 10.78
C GLU A 43 -19.92 -3.32 11.08
N GLN A 44 -20.16 -2.37 11.98
CA GLN A 44 -21.46 -1.72 12.09
C GLN A 44 -21.86 -0.99 10.79
N LEU A 45 -20.88 -0.50 10.02
CA LEU A 45 -21.11 -0.05 8.63
C LEU A 45 -21.29 -1.22 7.64
N ASN A 46 -20.69 -2.39 7.88
CA ASN A 46 -20.94 -3.63 7.11
C ASN A 46 -22.31 -4.30 7.38
N ASN A 47 -22.99 -3.94 8.48
CA ASN A 47 -24.37 -4.37 8.77
C ASN A 47 -25.42 -3.53 8.02
N THR A 48 -25.03 -2.39 7.46
CA THR A 48 -25.72 -1.79 6.31
C THR A 48 -25.40 -2.65 5.09
N ALA A 49 -26.40 -2.96 4.25
CA ALA A 49 -26.24 -3.81 3.08
C ALA A 49 -24.92 -3.50 2.34
N LYS A 50 -23.99 -4.47 2.31
CA LYS A 50 -22.70 -4.30 1.62
C LYS A 50 -22.98 -3.82 0.20
N PRO A 51 -22.30 -2.77 -0.28
CA PRO A 51 -22.41 -2.34 -1.67
C PRO A 51 -22.32 -3.53 -2.60
N THR A 52 -23.36 -3.77 -3.39
CA THR A 52 -23.39 -4.82 -4.39
C THR A 52 -23.03 -4.22 -5.74
N GLU A 53 -22.28 -4.97 -6.54
CA GLU A 53 -21.96 -4.56 -7.90
C GLU A 53 -23.21 -4.71 -8.76
N PHE A 54 -23.50 -3.70 -9.58
CA PHE A 54 -24.57 -3.72 -10.56
C PHE A 54 -24.12 -3.08 -11.87
N SER A 55 -25.00 -3.06 -12.87
CA SER A 55 -24.69 -2.54 -14.21
C SER A 55 -24.11 -1.11 -14.17
N GLY A 56 -24.67 -0.26 -13.31
CA GLY A 56 -24.23 1.13 -13.12
C GLY A 56 -23.00 1.33 -12.22
N SER A 57 -22.36 0.29 -11.68
CA SER A 57 -21.14 0.42 -10.87
C SER A 57 -19.93 0.86 -11.69
N TYR A 58 -18.98 1.53 -11.04
CA TYR A 58 -17.69 1.97 -11.59
C TYR A 58 -17.82 2.90 -12.80
N GLN A 59 -18.70 3.90 -12.71
CA GLN A 59 -18.82 4.89 -13.78
C GLN A 59 -17.56 5.75 -13.89
N GLN A 60 -17.35 6.37 -15.05
CA GLN A 60 -16.23 7.31 -15.25
C GLN A 60 -16.18 8.39 -14.16
N GLN A 61 -17.34 8.94 -13.78
CA GLN A 61 -17.46 9.92 -12.72
C GLN A 61 -17.01 9.36 -11.36
N ASP A 62 -17.35 8.12 -11.04
CA ASP A 62 -16.93 7.47 -9.78
C ASP A 62 -15.40 7.35 -9.73
N LEU A 63 -14.76 6.91 -10.82
CA LEU A 63 -13.30 6.74 -10.88
C LEU A 63 -12.55 8.06 -10.71
N VAL A 64 -13.05 9.13 -11.33
CA VAL A 64 -12.46 10.48 -11.25
C VAL A 64 -12.71 11.11 -9.88
N THR A 65 -13.91 10.98 -9.35
CA THR A 65 -14.24 11.47 -8.01
C THR A 65 -13.39 10.75 -6.96
N PHE A 66 -13.21 9.44 -7.11
CA PHE A 66 -12.32 8.66 -6.25
C PHE A 66 -10.87 9.13 -6.37
N TYR A 67 -10.39 9.41 -7.58
CA TYR A 67 -9.04 9.94 -7.78
C TYR A 67 -8.81 11.17 -6.91
N HIS A 68 -9.64 12.20 -7.07
CA HIS A 68 -9.41 13.48 -6.41
C HIS A 68 -9.64 13.43 -4.90
N ASN A 69 -10.68 12.72 -4.45
CA ASN A 69 -11.09 12.78 -3.05
C ASN A 69 -10.41 11.73 -2.17
N VAL A 70 -9.93 10.63 -2.75
CA VAL A 70 -9.40 9.48 -2.00
C VAL A 70 -7.98 9.13 -2.44
N PHE A 71 -7.78 8.82 -3.73
CA PHE A 71 -6.51 8.26 -4.19
C PHE A 71 -5.38 9.30 -4.19
N LEU A 72 -5.62 10.51 -4.68
CA LEU A 72 -4.61 11.57 -4.77
C LEU A 72 -4.07 11.99 -3.39
N PRO A 73 -4.90 12.29 -2.37
CA PRO A 73 -4.42 12.52 -1.00
C PRO A 73 -3.57 11.38 -0.46
N TYR A 74 -3.94 10.13 -0.77
CA TYR A 74 -3.22 8.95 -0.33
C TYR A 74 -1.91 8.72 -1.11
N ARG A 75 -1.88 9.02 -2.40
CA ARG A 75 -0.67 8.99 -3.25
C ARG A 75 0.35 10.02 -2.76
N GLU A 76 -0.10 11.24 -2.45
CA GLU A 76 0.73 12.26 -1.80
C GLU A 76 1.28 11.77 -0.46
N PHE A 77 0.44 11.15 0.37
CA PHE A 77 0.86 10.51 1.62
C PHE A 77 1.99 9.51 1.37
N LYS A 78 1.77 8.53 0.49
CA LYS A 78 2.72 7.44 0.18
C LYS A 78 4.09 7.99 -0.22
N ARG A 79 4.11 8.97 -1.13
CA ARG A 79 5.34 9.63 -1.60
C ARG A 79 6.06 10.36 -0.46
N ASN A 80 5.33 11.17 0.30
CA ASN A 80 5.91 11.95 1.39
C ASN A 80 6.39 11.05 2.53
N TRP A 81 5.65 9.99 2.87
CA TRP A 81 6.04 8.98 3.84
C TRP A 81 7.38 8.35 3.46
N ASN A 82 7.51 7.85 2.22
CA ASN A 82 8.76 7.25 1.76
C ASN A 82 9.92 8.25 1.75
N THR A 83 9.66 9.50 1.37
CA THR A 83 10.66 10.58 1.40
C THR A 83 11.16 10.85 2.82
N GLU A 84 10.25 10.98 3.78
CA GLU A 84 10.61 11.24 5.18
C GLU A 84 11.28 10.03 5.84
N VAL A 85 10.91 8.80 5.47
CA VAL A 85 11.61 7.59 5.93
C VAL A 85 13.02 7.50 5.34
N ASP A 86 13.23 7.89 4.07
CA ASP A 86 14.57 7.96 3.47
C ASP A 86 15.43 9.09 4.06
N LYS A 87 14.84 10.20 4.49
CA LYS A 87 15.55 11.21 5.30
C LYS A 87 15.92 10.64 6.66
N LEU A 88 14.98 9.97 7.33
CA LEU A 88 15.18 9.35 8.63
C LEU A 88 16.35 8.35 8.58
N THR A 89 16.47 7.51 7.54
CA THR A 89 17.57 6.54 7.45
C THR A 89 18.96 7.19 7.38
N ARG A 90 19.05 8.45 6.95
CA ARG A 90 20.32 9.18 6.77
C ARG A 90 20.65 10.10 7.95
N SER A 91 19.70 10.32 8.85
CA SER A 91 19.87 11.19 10.02
C SER A 91 20.70 10.53 11.12
N THR A 92 21.47 11.35 11.83
CA THR A 92 22.30 10.97 12.99
C THR A 92 21.94 11.75 14.25
N ASP A 93 20.86 12.53 14.25
CA ASP A 93 20.40 13.33 15.38
C ASP A 93 19.09 12.75 15.95
N ALA A 94 19.11 12.39 17.25
CA ALA A 94 17.94 11.84 17.94
C ALA A 94 16.73 12.79 17.94
N ARG A 95 16.95 14.11 18.05
CA ARG A 95 15.89 15.12 18.06
C ARG A 95 15.27 15.28 16.67
N GLU A 96 16.09 15.23 15.63
CA GLU A 96 15.60 15.25 14.24
C GLU A 96 14.80 13.97 13.93
N ASN A 97 15.26 12.82 14.42
CA ASN A 97 14.56 11.55 14.28
C ASN A 97 13.19 11.57 14.97
N GLU A 98 13.13 12.10 16.19
CA GLU A 98 11.88 12.27 16.94
C GLU A 98 10.91 13.22 16.22
N ALA A 99 11.42 14.35 15.72
CA ALA A 99 10.63 15.29 14.94
C ALA A 99 10.09 14.65 13.65
N THR A 100 10.91 13.85 12.97
CA THR A 100 10.51 13.14 11.74
C THR A 100 9.40 12.13 12.03
N LEU A 101 9.51 11.32 13.09
CA LEU A 101 8.46 10.39 13.50
C LEU A 101 7.14 11.11 13.82
N LYS A 102 7.21 12.23 14.54
CA LYS A 102 6.04 13.06 14.83
C LYS A 102 5.41 13.61 13.54
N ASN A 103 6.23 14.08 12.60
CA ASN A 103 5.75 14.58 11.31
C ASN A 103 5.09 13.49 10.47
N LEU A 104 5.61 12.26 10.49
CA LEU A 104 5.01 11.10 9.83
C LEU A 104 3.60 10.79 10.38
N SER A 105 3.41 10.86 11.70
CA SER A 105 2.07 10.70 12.31
C SER A 105 1.12 11.82 11.89
N ILE A 106 1.57 13.08 11.97
CA ILE A 106 0.77 14.24 11.55
C ILE A 106 0.38 14.15 10.07
N LEU A 107 1.31 13.69 9.22
CA LEU A 107 1.08 13.49 7.79
C LEU A 107 -0.04 12.46 7.55
N ALA A 108 -0.01 11.33 8.25
CA ALA A 108 -1.04 10.31 8.17
C ALA A 108 -2.41 10.84 8.63
N ASP A 109 -2.48 11.52 9.77
CA ASP A 109 -3.72 12.10 10.30
C ASP A 109 -4.32 13.18 9.39
N LYS A 110 -3.45 14.02 8.80
CA LYS A 110 -3.88 15.06 7.87
C LYS A 110 -4.55 14.47 6.64
N GLN A 111 -3.95 13.44 6.05
CA GLN A 111 -4.49 12.81 4.84
C GLN A 111 -5.71 11.94 5.18
N TYR A 112 -5.76 11.32 6.38
CA TYR A 112 -6.95 10.64 6.88
C TYR A 112 -8.15 11.59 6.90
N LYS A 113 -8.00 12.81 7.43
CA LYS A 113 -9.09 13.81 7.48
C LYS A 113 -9.58 14.22 6.08
N LYS A 114 -8.69 14.27 5.08
CA LYS A 114 -9.10 14.55 3.69
C LYS A 114 -9.90 13.40 3.09
N VAL A 115 -9.47 12.16 3.33
CA VAL A 115 -10.12 10.94 2.77
C VAL A 115 -11.40 10.57 3.51
N ASN A 116 -11.49 10.87 4.81
CA ASN A 116 -12.63 10.55 5.68
C ASN A 116 -13.79 11.54 5.51
N GLN A 117 -14.11 11.87 4.26
CA GLN A 117 -15.35 12.54 3.89
C GLN A 117 -16.40 11.46 3.57
N ASN A 118 -17.68 11.79 3.70
CA ASN A 118 -18.80 10.86 3.46
C ASN A 118 -18.54 10.04 2.18
N SER A 119 -18.62 8.71 2.31
CA SER A 119 -18.33 7.78 1.21
C SER A 119 -19.31 8.00 0.06
N LEU A 120 -18.81 8.51 -1.06
CA LEU A 120 -19.59 8.76 -2.28
C LEU A 120 -19.83 7.47 -3.09
N PHE A 121 -19.20 6.35 -2.74
CA PHE A 121 -19.06 5.18 -3.63
C PHE A 121 -19.95 3.99 -3.27
N THR A 122 -21.14 4.22 -2.73
CA THR A 122 -22.08 3.14 -2.34
C THR A 122 -22.49 2.25 -3.51
N ASN A 123 -22.35 2.74 -4.75
CA ASN A 123 -22.67 2.00 -5.97
C ASN A 123 -21.46 1.28 -6.58
N SER A 124 -20.27 1.47 -6.01
CA SER A 124 -19.00 1.00 -6.57
C SER A 124 -18.21 0.26 -5.50
N PRO A 125 -18.49 -1.06 -5.29
CA PRO A 125 -17.99 -1.81 -4.14
C PRO A 125 -16.47 -1.79 -3.99
N LEU A 126 -15.71 -1.96 -5.08
CA LEU A 126 -14.24 -1.88 -5.03
C LEU A 126 -13.74 -0.50 -4.60
N LEU A 127 -14.39 0.59 -5.03
CA LEU A 127 -14.02 1.96 -4.62
C LEU A 127 -14.35 2.19 -3.14
N TYR A 128 -15.51 1.73 -2.68
CA TYR A 128 -15.86 1.75 -1.26
C TYR A 128 -14.82 1.00 -0.41
N GLN A 129 -14.50 -0.24 -0.80
CA GLN A 129 -13.49 -1.04 -0.11
C GLN A 129 -12.09 -0.40 -0.17
N SER A 130 -11.74 0.25 -1.29
CA SER A 130 -10.48 0.97 -1.44
C SER A 130 -10.39 2.15 -0.45
N GLN A 131 -11.44 2.96 -0.33
CA GLN A 131 -11.49 4.06 0.64
C GLN A 131 -11.35 3.55 2.08
N LEU A 132 -12.09 2.49 2.45
CA LEU A 132 -11.98 1.89 3.78
C LEU A 132 -10.55 1.39 4.07
N ASN A 133 -9.93 0.71 3.11
CA ASN A 133 -8.57 0.20 3.26
C ASN A 133 -7.54 1.34 3.37
N ILE A 134 -7.72 2.46 2.66
CA ILE A 134 -6.89 3.67 2.85
C ILE A 134 -7.05 4.23 4.26
N LEU A 135 -8.28 4.34 4.77
CA LEU A 135 -8.53 4.83 6.12
C LEU A 135 -7.89 3.94 7.19
N LYS A 136 -7.98 2.61 7.03
CA LYS A 136 -7.26 1.63 7.87
C LYS A 136 -5.75 1.83 7.78
N SER A 137 -5.21 1.94 6.56
CA SER A 137 -3.78 2.15 6.31
C SER A 137 -3.24 3.40 7.00
N LEU A 138 -3.88 4.55 6.79
CA LEU A 138 -3.47 5.83 7.38
C LEU A 138 -3.52 5.81 8.91
N THR A 139 -4.56 5.20 9.48
CA THR A 139 -4.69 5.04 10.93
C THR A 139 -3.50 4.25 11.51
N LEU A 140 -3.15 3.14 10.85
CA LEU A 140 -2.06 2.27 11.29
C LEU A 140 -0.68 2.92 11.13
N PHE A 141 -0.45 3.68 10.06
CA PHE A 141 0.77 4.48 9.90
C PHE A 141 0.93 5.54 10.99
N SER A 142 -0.17 6.23 11.36
CA SER A 142 -0.16 7.21 12.45
C SER A 142 0.18 6.55 13.79
N GLN A 143 -0.42 5.40 14.08
CA GLN A 143 -0.14 4.62 15.29
C GLN A 143 1.30 4.10 15.34
N ALA A 144 1.82 3.59 14.21
CA ALA A 144 3.18 3.08 14.12
C ALA A 144 4.21 4.18 14.44
N SER A 145 4.11 5.31 13.74
CA SER A 145 5.04 6.43 13.89
C SER A 145 4.97 7.09 15.27
N SER A 146 3.80 7.10 15.92
CA SER A 146 3.65 7.61 17.29
C SER A 146 4.21 6.69 18.38
N LYS A 147 4.30 5.40 18.11
CA LYS A 147 4.72 4.38 19.09
C LYS A 147 6.23 4.15 19.09
N ILE A 148 6.88 4.33 17.95
CA ILE A 148 8.32 4.12 17.83
C ILE A 148 9.08 5.20 18.60
N SER A 149 10.01 4.78 19.44
CA SER A 149 10.94 5.70 20.11
C SER A 149 12.12 5.98 19.18
N ALA A 150 12.41 7.26 18.98
CA ALA A 150 13.59 7.68 18.23
C ALA A 150 14.88 7.28 18.96
N SER A 151 15.88 6.83 18.21
CA SER A 151 17.25 6.65 18.70
C SER A 151 18.17 7.66 18.02
N ALA A 152 19.42 7.78 18.48
CA ALA A 152 20.42 8.61 17.81
C ALA A 152 20.72 8.13 16.36
N GLY A 153 20.53 6.84 16.11
CA GLY A 153 20.67 6.26 14.79
C GLY A 153 19.35 6.33 14.00
N GLY A 154 19.33 7.14 12.95
CA GLY A 154 18.17 7.28 12.09
C GLY A 154 17.86 5.98 11.31
N ALA A 155 18.90 5.28 10.85
CA ALA A 155 18.78 3.97 10.19
C ALA A 155 18.13 2.91 11.08
N GLU A 156 18.52 2.84 12.35
CA GLU A 156 17.94 1.94 13.36
C GLU A 156 16.48 2.29 13.62
N THR A 157 16.19 3.59 13.73
CA THR A 157 14.83 4.10 13.93
C THR A 157 13.91 3.77 12.75
N ALA A 158 14.37 4.01 11.52
CA ALA A 158 13.64 3.65 10.30
C ALA A 158 13.44 2.12 10.18
N LYS A 159 14.46 1.34 10.54
CA LYS A 159 14.36 -0.14 10.56
C LYS A 159 13.35 -0.61 11.60
N ALA A 160 13.30 0.01 12.77
CA ALA A 160 12.31 -0.29 13.81
C ALA A 160 10.89 0.05 13.32
N LEU A 161 10.71 1.23 12.70
CA LEU A 161 9.45 1.65 12.10
C LEU A 161 8.97 0.67 11.02
N ASN A 162 9.85 0.28 10.09
CA ASN A 162 9.51 -0.64 8.99
C ASN A 162 9.19 -2.07 9.46
N LYS A 163 9.73 -2.49 10.61
CA LYS A 163 9.46 -3.82 11.19
C LYS A 163 8.27 -3.84 12.15
N ASP A 164 7.71 -2.70 12.52
CA ASP A 164 6.55 -2.64 13.40
C ASP A 164 5.30 -3.25 12.71
N SER A 165 4.52 -3.99 13.49
CA SER A 165 3.33 -4.69 12.99
C SER A 165 2.26 -3.75 12.44
N PHE A 166 2.15 -2.54 12.98
CA PHE A 166 1.23 -1.53 12.46
C PHE A 166 1.68 -1.04 11.09
N THR A 167 2.98 -0.74 10.91
CA THR A 167 3.53 -0.37 9.58
C THR A 167 3.30 -1.49 8.56
N ALA A 168 3.60 -2.74 8.90
CA ALA A 168 3.40 -3.87 8.01
C ALA A 168 1.93 -4.03 7.59
N SER A 169 1.00 -3.87 8.54
CA SER A 169 -0.44 -3.93 8.27
C SER A 169 -0.93 -2.72 7.48
N ALA A 170 -0.39 -1.53 7.77
CA ALA A 170 -0.69 -0.30 7.06
C ALA A 170 -0.34 -0.41 5.58
N VAL A 171 0.86 -0.92 5.29
CA VAL A 171 1.33 -1.22 3.94
C VAL A 171 0.39 -2.20 3.24
N GLN A 172 0.01 -3.30 3.92
CA GLN A 172 -0.90 -4.30 3.35
C GLN A 172 -2.26 -3.70 2.95
N PHE A 173 -2.90 -2.95 3.85
CA PHE A 173 -4.17 -2.29 3.54
C PHE A 173 -4.01 -1.23 2.45
N GLY A 174 -2.90 -0.49 2.47
CA GLY A 174 -2.59 0.50 1.45
C GLY A 174 -2.47 -0.09 0.04
N LEU A 175 -1.75 -1.20 -0.09
CA LEU A 175 -1.60 -1.91 -1.36
C LEU A 175 -2.90 -2.61 -1.78
N LEU A 176 -3.68 -3.11 -0.83
CA LEU A 176 -5.00 -3.68 -1.12
C LEU A 176 -5.95 -2.61 -1.65
N ALA A 177 -5.93 -1.40 -1.08
CA ALA A 177 -6.70 -0.28 -1.59
C ALA A 177 -6.27 0.11 -3.01
N GLN A 178 -4.95 0.18 -3.26
CA GLN A 178 -4.41 0.42 -4.59
C GLN A 178 -4.93 -0.64 -5.58
N LYS A 179 -4.80 -1.93 -5.25
CA LYS A 179 -5.34 -3.03 -6.06
C LYS A 179 -6.83 -2.85 -6.35
N ASN A 180 -7.65 -2.60 -5.34
CA ASN A 180 -9.09 -2.37 -5.52
C ASN A 180 -9.39 -1.22 -6.49
N TYR A 181 -8.59 -0.16 -6.47
CA TYR A 181 -8.78 0.97 -7.38
C TYR A 181 -8.43 0.59 -8.82
N TYR A 182 -7.30 -0.09 -9.08
CA TYR A 182 -6.97 -0.55 -10.43
C TYR A 182 -7.94 -1.62 -10.95
N ASP A 183 -8.41 -2.52 -10.08
CA ASP A 183 -9.44 -3.49 -10.45
C ASP A 183 -10.76 -2.80 -10.83
N SER A 184 -11.12 -1.70 -10.16
CA SER A 184 -12.32 -0.92 -10.53
C SER A 184 -12.18 -0.28 -11.91
N MET A 185 -10.97 0.14 -12.30
CA MET A 185 -10.69 0.64 -13.66
C MET A 185 -10.76 -0.49 -14.69
N LEU A 186 -10.30 -1.68 -14.34
CA LEU A 186 -10.41 -2.86 -15.21
C LEU A 186 -11.89 -3.23 -15.43
N LYS A 187 -12.70 -3.23 -14.37
CA LYS A 187 -14.16 -3.43 -14.45
C LYS A 187 -14.81 -2.36 -15.33
N TRP A 188 -14.47 -1.08 -15.16
CA TRP A 188 -14.93 -0.01 -16.04
C TRP A 188 -14.54 -0.28 -17.51
N GLY A 189 -13.28 -0.62 -17.77
CA GLY A 189 -12.78 -0.88 -19.12
C GLY A 189 -13.50 -2.03 -19.80
N SER A 190 -13.80 -3.11 -19.07
CA SER A 190 -14.55 -4.26 -19.58
C SER A 190 -15.99 -3.93 -20.00
N LYS A 191 -16.61 -2.93 -19.36
CA LYS A 191 -17.94 -2.42 -19.74
C LYS A 191 -17.88 -1.57 -21.00
N SER A 192 -16.77 -0.86 -21.23
CA SER A 192 -16.56 -0.01 -22.41
C SER A 192 -16.03 -0.77 -23.62
N ASN A 193 -15.29 -1.87 -23.43
CA ASN A 193 -14.72 -2.66 -24.51
C ASN A 193 -14.64 -4.14 -24.13
N ASN A 194 -15.28 -5.01 -24.93
CA ASN A 194 -15.32 -6.46 -24.73
C ASN A 194 -13.96 -7.18 -24.86
N LYS A 195 -12.94 -6.51 -25.40
CA LYS A 195 -11.56 -7.03 -25.46
C LYS A 195 -10.81 -6.86 -24.13
N ILE A 196 -11.35 -6.05 -23.21
CA ILE A 196 -10.78 -5.85 -21.88
C ILE A 196 -11.48 -6.82 -20.93
N PRO A 197 -10.75 -7.72 -20.26
CA PRO A 197 -11.37 -8.64 -19.30
C PRO A 197 -11.87 -7.88 -18.08
N ALA A 198 -12.93 -8.37 -17.46
CA ALA A 198 -13.48 -7.77 -16.24
C ALA A 198 -12.61 -8.02 -14.99
N GLU A 199 -11.74 -9.02 -15.04
CA GLU A 199 -10.89 -9.46 -13.93
C GLU A 199 -9.53 -9.89 -14.44
N VAL A 200 -8.53 -9.80 -13.57
CA VAL A 200 -7.19 -10.26 -13.87
C VAL A 200 -7.17 -11.78 -13.95
N GLY A 201 -6.59 -12.33 -15.01
CA GLY A 201 -6.42 -13.78 -15.16
C GLY A 201 -5.39 -14.38 -14.19
N ASN A 202 -5.10 -15.68 -14.33
CA ASN A 202 -4.07 -16.34 -13.52
C ASN A 202 -2.67 -15.71 -13.74
N LEU A 203 -2.02 -15.33 -12.63
CA LEU A 203 -0.73 -14.65 -12.55
C LEU A 203 0.42 -15.52 -12.04
N GLN A 204 0.30 -16.85 -11.93
CA GLN A 204 1.37 -17.70 -11.38
C GLN A 204 2.68 -17.62 -12.18
N THR A 205 2.63 -17.64 -13.51
CA THR A 205 3.78 -17.32 -14.37
C THR A 205 3.27 -16.61 -15.61
N LEU A 206 3.70 -15.36 -15.81
CA LEU A 206 3.22 -14.53 -16.89
C LEU A 206 4.34 -14.35 -17.91
N SER A 207 4.21 -15.02 -19.05
CA SER A 207 5.20 -14.93 -20.13
C SER A 207 5.12 -13.57 -20.82
N PHE A 208 6.24 -13.11 -21.39
CA PHE A 208 6.27 -11.89 -22.19
C PHE A 208 5.31 -11.92 -23.38
N ILE A 209 5.06 -13.10 -23.96
CA ILE A 209 4.12 -13.26 -25.07
C ILE A 209 2.68 -12.97 -24.62
N LYS A 210 2.29 -13.49 -23.44
CA LYS A 210 0.96 -13.22 -22.88
C LYS A 210 0.84 -11.75 -22.46
N TRP A 211 1.86 -11.23 -21.79
CA TRP A 211 1.92 -9.82 -21.37
C TRP A 211 1.72 -8.83 -22.51
N LYS A 212 2.41 -9.03 -23.65
CA LYS A 212 2.30 -8.15 -24.83
C LYS A 212 0.88 -8.09 -25.43
N LYS A 213 0.03 -9.08 -25.15
CA LYS A 213 -1.36 -9.14 -25.65
C LYS A 213 -2.38 -8.53 -24.67
N MET A 214 -1.97 -8.27 -23.43
CA MET A 214 -2.86 -7.72 -22.41
C MET A 214 -3.06 -6.21 -22.65
N PRO A 215 -4.30 -5.70 -22.55
CA PRO A 215 -4.54 -4.26 -22.53
C PRO A 215 -3.92 -3.62 -21.29
N LEU A 216 -3.65 -2.31 -21.37
CA LEU A 216 -2.96 -1.58 -20.31
C LEU A 216 -3.67 -1.67 -18.95
N LEU A 217 -5.00 -1.65 -18.93
CA LEU A 217 -5.75 -1.78 -17.67
C LEU A 217 -5.54 -3.14 -17.01
N GLU A 218 -5.46 -4.22 -17.79
CA GLU A 218 -5.17 -5.56 -17.26
C GLU A 218 -3.72 -5.65 -16.76
N LYS A 219 -2.76 -5.04 -17.49
CA LYS A 219 -1.36 -4.94 -17.06
C LYS A 219 -1.24 -4.19 -15.72
N ASN A 220 -1.87 -3.03 -15.60
CA ASN A 220 -1.84 -2.22 -14.39
C ASN A 220 -2.48 -2.94 -13.19
N ALA A 221 -3.63 -3.60 -13.39
CA ALA A 221 -4.26 -4.40 -12.33
C ALA A 221 -3.40 -5.61 -11.93
N SER A 222 -2.74 -6.26 -12.91
CA SER A 222 -1.79 -7.35 -12.66
C SER A 222 -0.60 -6.89 -11.82
N ILE A 223 -0.03 -5.73 -12.16
CA ILE A 223 1.08 -5.12 -11.40
C ILE A 223 0.62 -4.70 -10.01
N ALA A 224 -0.56 -4.11 -9.86
CA ALA A 224 -1.10 -3.77 -8.54
C ALA A 224 -1.24 -5.02 -7.65
N ASN A 225 -1.67 -6.15 -8.22
CA ASN A 225 -1.71 -7.42 -7.52
C ASN A 225 -0.32 -7.96 -7.16
N MET A 226 0.66 -7.86 -8.08
CA MET A 226 2.06 -8.24 -7.79
C MET A 226 2.64 -7.35 -6.68
N MET A 227 2.42 -6.04 -6.72
CA MET A 227 2.87 -5.11 -5.68
C MET A 227 2.28 -5.48 -4.32
N LEU A 228 0.98 -5.83 -4.26
CA LEU A 228 0.35 -6.33 -3.04
C LEU A 228 1.03 -7.61 -2.53
N ASN A 229 1.15 -8.63 -3.38
CA ASN A 229 1.68 -9.94 -2.99
C ASN A 229 3.15 -9.90 -2.56
N HIS A 230 3.93 -8.98 -3.14
CA HIS A 230 5.34 -8.79 -2.82
C HIS A 230 5.59 -7.61 -1.85
N ARG A 231 4.52 -6.98 -1.33
CA ARG A 231 4.57 -5.82 -0.42
C ARG A 231 5.42 -4.65 -0.95
N VAL A 232 5.33 -4.36 -2.24
CA VAL A 232 6.06 -3.28 -2.90
C VAL A 232 5.37 -1.94 -2.61
N TYR A 233 5.73 -1.31 -1.50
CA TYR A 233 5.21 -0.01 -1.08
C TYR A 233 6.15 1.14 -1.48
N ALA A 234 6.16 1.49 -2.76
CA ALA A 234 7.03 2.51 -3.32
C ALA A 234 6.29 3.81 -3.66
N SER A 235 7.03 4.89 -3.92
CA SER A 235 6.43 6.20 -4.26
C SER A 235 5.75 6.22 -5.63
N TYR A 236 6.17 5.34 -6.55
CA TYR A 236 5.55 5.16 -7.86
C TYR A 236 4.27 4.32 -7.79
N ASP A 237 3.48 4.38 -8.86
CA ASP A 237 2.20 3.69 -8.99
C ASP A 237 2.27 2.51 -9.99
N PRO A 238 1.29 1.60 -10.01
CA PRO A 238 1.29 0.45 -10.90
C PRO A 238 1.55 0.76 -12.37
N GLN A 239 1.02 1.86 -12.91
CA GLN A 239 1.25 2.25 -14.30
C GLN A 239 2.72 2.58 -14.59
N ASP A 240 3.45 3.13 -13.62
CA ASP A 240 4.87 3.45 -13.79
C ASP A 240 5.70 2.17 -13.89
N LEU A 241 5.42 1.21 -13.00
CA LEU A 241 6.07 -0.09 -13.03
C LEU A 241 5.66 -0.90 -14.28
N THR A 242 4.40 -0.84 -14.71
CA THR A 242 3.95 -1.41 -16.00
C THR A 242 4.76 -0.85 -17.16
N ALA A 243 4.88 0.47 -17.24
CA ALA A 243 5.64 1.14 -18.30
C ALA A 243 7.10 0.75 -18.30
N LYS A 244 7.71 0.64 -17.11
CA LYS A 244 9.10 0.23 -16.99
C LYS A 244 9.34 -1.23 -17.37
N VAL A 245 8.38 -2.12 -17.07
CA VAL A 245 8.39 -3.51 -17.54
C VAL A 245 8.29 -3.56 -19.07
N ASP A 246 7.37 -2.81 -19.67
CA ASP A 246 7.24 -2.76 -21.13
C ASP A 246 8.51 -2.19 -21.79
N ASP A 247 9.07 -1.09 -21.29
CA ASP A 247 10.35 -0.52 -21.74
C ASP A 247 11.48 -1.57 -21.71
N MET A 248 11.63 -2.29 -20.59
CA MET A 248 12.65 -3.34 -20.45
C MET A 248 12.46 -4.51 -21.45
N ILE A 249 11.21 -4.83 -21.79
CA ILE A 249 10.88 -5.87 -22.77
C ILE A 249 11.14 -5.38 -24.21
N TYR A 250 10.73 -4.14 -24.54
CA TYR A 250 10.84 -3.58 -25.90
C TYR A 250 12.26 -3.15 -26.24
N SER A 251 13.03 -2.64 -25.28
CA SER A 251 14.45 -2.29 -25.43
C SER A 251 15.38 -3.51 -25.55
N GLY A 252 14.88 -4.72 -25.27
CA GLY A 252 15.66 -5.96 -25.31
C GLY A 252 16.49 -6.22 -24.05
N VAL A 253 16.42 -5.34 -23.04
CA VAL A 253 17.13 -5.51 -21.76
C VAL A 253 16.70 -6.81 -21.07
N ALA A 254 15.41 -7.15 -21.07
CA ALA A 254 14.91 -8.40 -20.53
C ALA A 254 15.59 -9.64 -21.15
N ASN A 255 15.81 -9.62 -22.48
CA ASN A 255 16.49 -10.69 -23.19
C ASN A 255 17.99 -10.73 -22.86
N SER A 256 18.66 -9.58 -22.79
CA SER A 256 20.08 -9.53 -22.44
C SER A 256 20.37 -10.07 -21.04
N LEU A 257 19.43 -9.87 -20.10
CA LEU A 257 19.50 -10.35 -18.74
C LEU A 257 18.90 -11.76 -18.57
N LYS A 258 18.50 -12.40 -19.67
CA LYS A 258 17.93 -13.75 -19.71
C LYS A 258 16.70 -13.91 -18.78
N LEU A 259 15.91 -12.86 -18.64
CA LEU A 259 14.66 -12.93 -17.88
C LEU A 259 13.61 -13.73 -18.66
N THR A 260 12.85 -14.57 -17.96
CA THR A 260 11.90 -15.51 -18.58
C THR A 260 10.44 -15.07 -18.49
N ASP A 261 10.12 -14.19 -17.55
CA ASP A 261 8.76 -13.83 -17.19
C ASP A 261 8.66 -12.43 -16.55
N ILE A 262 7.41 -11.98 -16.38
CA ILE A 262 7.09 -10.67 -15.81
C ILE A 262 7.44 -10.60 -14.32
N GLN A 263 7.30 -11.70 -13.58
CA GLN A 263 7.59 -11.74 -12.15
C GLN A 263 9.09 -11.46 -11.88
N SER A 264 9.97 -12.09 -12.67
CA SER A 264 11.41 -11.88 -12.62
C SER A 264 11.78 -10.45 -13.01
N SER A 265 11.08 -9.91 -14.02
CA SER A 265 11.22 -8.53 -14.49
C SER A 265 10.85 -7.50 -13.41
N VAL A 266 9.69 -7.67 -12.79
CA VAL A 266 9.21 -6.83 -11.69
C VAL A 266 10.16 -6.92 -10.51
N SER A 267 10.57 -8.13 -10.12
CA SER A 267 11.48 -8.34 -8.99
C SER A 267 12.80 -7.60 -9.20
N LEU A 268 13.40 -7.72 -10.39
CA LEU A 268 14.63 -7.00 -10.72
C LEU A 268 14.45 -5.48 -10.64
N LEU A 269 13.40 -4.94 -11.27
CA LEU A 269 13.15 -3.50 -11.30
C LEU A 269 12.90 -2.92 -9.90
N VAL A 270 12.16 -3.64 -9.07
CA VAL A 270 11.89 -3.25 -7.67
C VAL A 270 13.18 -3.31 -6.84
N SER A 271 13.94 -4.41 -6.92
CA SER A 271 15.16 -4.58 -6.11
C SER A 271 16.28 -3.61 -6.48
N THR A 272 16.33 -3.18 -7.74
CA THR A 272 17.34 -2.22 -8.22
C THR A 272 16.92 -0.76 -8.05
N GLY A 273 15.66 -0.48 -7.68
CA GLY A 273 15.13 0.88 -7.63
C GLY A 273 15.06 1.54 -9.01
N ALA A 274 14.94 0.76 -10.08
CA ALA A 274 14.99 1.26 -11.46
C ALA A 274 13.68 1.91 -11.93
N VAL A 275 12.62 1.85 -11.13
CA VAL A 275 11.31 2.46 -11.42
C VAL A 275 11.22 3.81 -10.73
N GLN A 276 10.81 4.81 -11.48
CA GLN A 276 10.61 6.17 -10.99
C GLN A 276 9.13 6.57 -11.09
N GLU A 277 8.75 7.55 -10.28
CA GLU A 277 7.47 8.25 -10.49
C GLU A 277 7.43 8.82 -11.92
N GLN A 278 6.25 8.78 -12.52
CA GLN A 278 5.99 9.29 -13.87
C GLN A 278 6.69 8.53 -15.00
N ASP A 279 7.27 7.35 -14.75
CA ASP A 279 7.77 6.50 -15.84
C ASP A 279 6.67 6.16 -16.85
N PHE A 280 5.41 6.07 -16.43
CA PHE A 280 4.29 5.89 -17.35
C PHE A 280 4.21 7.00 -18.41
N ILE A 281 4.37 8.26 -17.99
CA ILE A 281 4.17 9.42 -18.86
C ILE A 281 5.27 9.50 -19.90
N LYS A 282 6.50 9.17 -19.53
CA LYS A 282 7.66 9.11 -20.44
C LYS A 282 7.40 8.16 -21.61
N TRP A 283 6.73 7.04 -21.36
CA TRP A 283 6.51 5.97 -22.35
C TRP A 283 5.11 5.95 -22.96
N ARG A 284 4.20 6.80 -22.48
CA ARG A 284 2.78 6.80 -22.86
C ARG A 284 2.56 6.90 -24.35
N GLU A 285 3.20 7.87 -25.00
CA GLU A 285 3.00 8.10 -26.43
C GLU A 285 3.55 6.95 -27.28
N GLN A 286 4.67 6.38 -26.85
CA GLN A 286 5.36 5.31 -27.55
C GLN A 286 4.62 3.97 -27.45
N TYR A 287 4.11 3.60 -26.27
CA TYR A 287 3.54 2.27 -26.03
C TYR A 287 2.02 2.24 -25.89
N TYR A 288 1.38 3.35 -25.49
CA TYR A 288 -0.01 3.33 -25.01
C TYR A 288 -0.94 4.32 -25.70
N SER A 289 -0.53 4.95 -26.81
CA SER A 289 -1.33 5.94 -27.54
C SER A 289 -2.69 5.43 -28.05
N LYS A 290 -2.89 4.11 -28.13
CA LYS A 290 -4.14 3.46 -28.58
C LYS A 290 -4.86 2.70 -27.47
N GLU A 291 -4.36 2.78 -26.24
CA GLU A 291 -4.96 2.09 -25.10
C GLU A 291 -6.22 2.81 -24.62
N ILE A 292 -7.19 2.02 -24.14
CA ILE A 292 -8.40 2.56 -23.54
C ILE A 292 -8.14 2.69 -22.04
N VAL A 293 -8.16 3.93 -21.56
CA VAL A 293 -7.97 4.26 -20.15
C VAL A 293 -9.08 5.20 -19.68
N PRO A 294 -9.48 5.14 -18.40
CA PRO A 294 -10.43 6.10 -17.88
C PRO A 294 -9.81 7.49 -17.89
N GLN A 295 -10.64 8.54 -17.85
CA GLN A 295 -10.22 9.94 -17.75
C GLN A 295 -9.69 10.28 -16.34
N VAL A 296 -8.86 9.41 -15.75
CA VAL A 296 -8.20 9.64 -14.47
C VAL A 296 -6.90 10.41 -14.72
N PRO A 297 -6.66 11.53 -14.01
CA PRO A 297 -5.57 12.45 -14.35
C PRO A 297 -4.18 11.84 -14.42
N PHE A 298 -3.82 10.85 -13.60
CA PHE A 298 -2.48 10.23 -13.67
C PHE A 298 -2.16 9.54 -15.01
N PHE A 299 -3.15 9.31 -15.89
CA PHE A 299 -2.91 8.83 -17.25
C PHE A 299 -2.52 9.95 -18.23
N TYR A 300 -2.71 11.22 -17.83
CA TYR A 300 -2.58 12.39 -18.68
C TYR A 300 -1.54 13.41 -18.20
N GLU A 301 -1.37 13.52 -16.88
CA GLU A 301 -0.48 14.44 -16.16
C GLU A 301 1.01 14.13 -16.28
#